data_AF-A0A920SR12-F1
#
_entry.id   AF-A0A920SR12-F1
#
_cell.length_a   1.000
_cell.length_b   1.000
_cell.length_c   1.000
_cell.angle_alpha   90.00
_cell.angle_beta   90.00
_cell.angle_gamma   90.00
#
_symmetry.space_group_name_H-M   'P 1'
#
loop_
_entity.id
_entity.type
_entity.pdbx_description
1 polymer ?
#
loop_
_entity_poly.entity_id
_entity_poly.type
_entity_poly.pdbx_seq_one_letter_code
_entity_poly.pdbx_strand_id
1 'polypeptide(L)'
;MALEHLKQGALGYIDRTLSELGPDSVESYRTGLAALDRYSEYTRGARFIELSERDQDSALIDVQTGGASGAGVGFVGSSGSFFNMVKSHTWQGTFGDPHYGGNREFAGWDLIDYPGVRMRVTEEDQEQLEAEELEPERRSAYELAMFRTGRPR
;
A
#
# COMPACT_ATOMS: atom_id res chain seq x y z
N MET A 1 8.31 -14.99 7.44
CA MET A 1 8.97 -14.57 6.19
C MET A 1 7.99 -13.80 5.30
N ALA A 2 6.86 -14.39 4.87
CA ALA A 2 5.84 -13.74 4.04
C ALA A 2 5.31 -12.38 4.59
N LEU A 3 4.92 -12.31 5.87
CA LEU A 3 4.45 -11.05 6.48
C LEU A 3 5.48 -9.91 6.40
N GLU A 4 6.77 -10.27 6.45
CA GLU A 4 7.84 -9.28 6.39
C GLU A 4 8.07 -8.79 4.95
N HIS A 5 7.94 -9.66 3.95
CA HIS A 5 7.97 -9.24 2.55
C HIS A 5 6.79 -8.33 2.18
N LEU A 6 5.60 -8.59 2.74
CA LEU A 6 4.42 -7.71 2.56
C LEU A 6 4.69 -6.31 3.12
N LYS A 7 5.20 -6.23 4.36
CA LYS A 7 5.55 -4.95 5.02
C LYS A 7 6.64 -4.21 4.25
N GLN A 8 7.73 -4.91 3.91
CA GLN A 8 8.85 -4.32 3.20
C GLN A 8 8.49 -3.93 1.76
N GLY A 9 7.57 -4.64 1.11
CA GLY A 9 7.03 -4.30 -0.21
C GLY A 9 6.24 -3.00 -0.17
N ALA A 10 5.29 -2.88 0.75
CA ALA A 10 4.50 -1.66 0.92
C ALA A 10 5.39 -0.43 1.21
N LEU A 11 6.35 -0.57 2.13
CA LEU A 11 7.29 0.50 2.47
C LEU A 11 8.18 0.88 1.29
N GLY A 12 8.75 -0.11 0.58
CA GLY A 12 9.62 0.14 -0.58
C GLY A 12 8.91 0.90 -1.70
N TYR A 13 7.65 0.58 -1.95
CA TYR A 13 6.82 1.33 -2.90
C TYR A 13 6.58 2.76 -2.42
N ILE A 14 6.14 2.95 -1.16
CA ILE A 14 5.87 4.28 -0.59
C ILE A 14 7.12 5.17 -0.69
N ASP A 15 8.29 4.68 -0.26
CA ASP A 15 9.54 5.45 -0.29
C ASP A 15 9.91 5.87 -1.72
N ARG A 16 9.74 4.96 -2.68
CA ARG A 16 9.98 5.26 -4.10
C ARG A 16 8.98 6.27 -4.65
N THR A 17 7.69 6.07 -4.42
CA THR A 17 6.63 6.98 -4.87
C THR A 17 6.83 8.39 -4.31
N LEU A 18 7.17 8.50 -3.03
CA LEU A 18 7.46 9.80 -2.41
C LEU A 18 8.72 10.46 -2.98
N SER A 19 9.72 9.68 -3.37
CA SER A 19 10.93 10.19 -4.03
C SER A 19 10.66 10.66 -5.47
N GLU A 20 9.78 9.97 -6.20
CA GLU A 20 9.45 10.28 -7.60
C GLU A 20 8.45 11.45 -7.74
N LEU A 21 7.45 11.54 -6.85
CA LEU A 21 6.42 12.59 -6.90
C LEU A 21 6.87 13.92 -6.28
N GLY A 22 8.04 13.95 -5.64
CA GLY A 22 8.65 15.18 -5.16
C GLY A 22 8.15 15.69 -3.80
N PRO A 23 8.53 16.93 -3.43
CA PRO A 23 8.45 17.43 -2.05
C PRO A 23 7.03 17.54 -1.51
N ASP A 24 6.05 17.90 -2.34
CA ASP A 24 4.65 18.08 -1.91
C ASP A 24 4.02 16.77 -1.40
N SER A 25 4.42 15.63 -1.99
CA SER A 25 3.95 14.30 -1.56
C SER A 25 4.57 13.90 -0.22
N VAL A 26 5.87 14.19 -0.04
CA VAL A 26 6.58 13.99 1.23
C VAL A 26 5.95 14.85 2.33
N GLU A 27 5.62 16.10 2.03
CA GLU A 27 4.98 17.02 2.98
C GLU A 27 3.58 16.54 3.36
N SER A 28 2.79 16.03 2.41
CA SER A 28 1.47 15.47 2.68
C SER A 28 1.52 14.31 3.68
N TYR A 29 2.51 13.42 3.54
CA TYR A 29 2.76 12.33 4.49
C TYR A 29 3.19 12.84 5.86
N ARG A 30 4.18 13.74 5.91
CA ARG A 30 4.70 14.29 7.17
C ARG A 30 3.61 15.02 7.96
N THR A 31 2.84 15.86 7.28
CA THR A 31 1.76 16.65 7.88
C THR A 31 0.63 15.75 8.38
N GLY A 32 0.24 14.74 7.59
CA GLY A 32 -0.79 13.79 8.01
C GLY A 32 -0.38 12.92 9.20
N LEU A 33 0.86 12.42 9.23
CA LEU A 33 1.39 11.67 10.38
C LEU A 33 1.45 12.54 11.64
N ALA A 34 1.92 13.78 11.53
CA ALA A 34 1.91 14.72 12.66
C ALA A 34 0.49 15.07 13.12
N ALA A 35 -0.48 15.13 12.20
CA ALA A 35 -1.88 15.35 12.56
C ALA A 35 -2.50 14.14 13.28
N LEU A 36 -2.14 12.91 12.87
CA LEU A 36 -2.53 11.67 13.56
C LEU A 36 -1.99 11.62 14.99
N ASP A 37 -0.72 11.97 15.19
CA ASP A 37 -0.12 12.02 16.53
C ASP A 37 -0.81 13.06 17.42
N ARG A 38 -1.02 14.28 16.95
CA ARG A 38 -1.75 15.31 17.72
C ARG A 38 -3.18 14.88 18.05
N TYR A 39 -3.87 14.26 17.09
CA TYR A 39 -5.22 13.74 17.32
C TYR A 39 -5.23 12.66 18.40
N SER A 40 -4.26 11.74 18.35
CA SER A 40 -4.09 10.66 19.32
C SER A 40 -3.77 11.22 20.71
N GLU A 41 -2.84 12.18 20.81
CA GLU A 41 -2.48 12.83 22.07
C GLU A 41 -3.69 13.54 22.69
N TYR A 42 -4.44 14.29 21.88
CA TYR A 42 -5.60 15.05 22.36
C TYR A 42 -6.75 14.15 22.84
N THR A 43 -7.04 13.07 22.11
CA THR A 43 -8.20 12.22 22.38
C THR A 43 -7.93 11.06 23.34
N ARG A 44 -6.68 10.58 23.37
CA ARG A 44 -6.28 9.33 24.04
C ARG A 44 -5.05 9.49 24.95
N GLY A 45 -4.40 10.65 24.94
CA GLY A 45 -3.37 11.01 25.93
C GLY A 45 -1.93 10.60 25.59
N ALA A 46 -1.68 10.01 24.41
CA ALA A 46 -0.34 9.64 23.95
C ALA A 46 -0.24 9.69 22.41
N ARG A 47 0.96 9.66 21.85
CA ARG A 47 1.15 9.57 20.38
C ARG A 47 0.65 8.24 19.86
N PHE A 48 0.34 8.18 18.57
CA PHE A 48 -0.35 7.03 17.98
C PHE A 48 0.35 5.69 18.29
N ILE A 49 1.67 5.64 18.10
CA ILE A 49 2.46 4.42 18.30
C ILE A 49 2.62 4.01 19.78
N GLU A 50 2.28 4.91 20.72
CA GLU A 50 2.36 4.69 22.17
C GLU A 50 1.02 4.23 22.76
N LEU A 51 -0.06 4.27 21.96
CA LEU A 51 -1.39 3.83 22.36
C LEU A 51 -1.51 2.29 22.41
N SER A 52 -2.54 1.82 23.13
CA SER A 52 -2.96 0.41 23.06
C SER A 52 -3.46 0.06 21.65
N GLU A 53 -3.39 -1.21 21.23
CA GLU A 53 -3.90 -1.65 19.91
C GLU A 53 -5.37 -1.23 19.69
N ARG A 54 -6.20 -1.37 20.73
CA ARG A 54 -7.60 -0.93 20.71
C ARG A 54 -7.73 0.58 20.43
N ASP A 55 -6.89 1.39 21.06
CA ASP A 55 -6.93 2.84 20.91
C ASP A 55 -6.35 3.29 19.56
N GLN A 56 -5.35 2.57 19.05
CA GLN A 56 -4.84 2.73 17.68
C GLN A 56 -5.94 2.45 16.66
N ASP A 57 -6.63 1.32 16.77
CA ASP A 57 -7.74 0.97 15.88
C ASP A 57 -8.84 2.02 15.92
N SER A 58 -9.23 2.45 17.12
CA SER A 58 -10.24 3.49 17.28
C SER A 58 -9.81 4.83 16.66
N ALA A 59 -8.55 5.23 16.82
CA ALA A 59 -8.03 6.45 16.19
C ALA A 59 -8.01 6.33 14.66
N LEU A 60 -7.61 5.17 14.12
CA LEU A 60 -7.63 4.92 12.68
C LEU A 60 -9.05 4.92 12.12
N ILE A 61 -10.05 4.42 12.84
CA ILE A 61 -11.46 4.50 12.46
C ILE A 61 -11.92 5.96 12.37
N ASP A 62 -11.56 6.79 13.36
CA ASP A 62 -11.89 8.22 13.34
C ASP A 62 -11.24 8.92 12.13
N VAL A 63 -9.98 8.58 11.81
CA VAL A 63 -9.26 9.14 10.67
C VAL A 63 -9.90 8.66 9.36
N GLN A 64 -10.20 7.37 9.23
CA GLN A 64 -10.83 6.77 8.06
C GLN A 64 -12.20 7.39 7.75
N THR A 65 -13.02 7.63 8.77
CA THR A 65 -14.37 8.19 8.62
C THR A 65 -14.38 9.71 8.43
N GLY A 66 -13.22 10.38 8.54
CA GLY A 66 -13.12 11.84 8.51
C GLY A 66 -13.48 12.50 9.84
N GLY A 67 -13.76 11.72 10.89
CA GLY A 67 -14.13 12.18 12.23
C GLY A 67 -12.96 12.78 13.02
N ALA A 68 -11.71 12.45 12.65
CA ALA A 68 -10.51 13.05 13.24
C ALA A 68 -10.35 14.52 12.80
N SER A 69 -11.14 15.39 13.43
CA SER A 69 -11.26 16.82 13.18
C SER A 69 -11.24 17.60 14.50
N GLY A 70 -11.00 18.91 14.45
CA GLY A 70 -10.89 19.75 15.65
C GLY A 70 -9.51 19.70 16.33
N ALA A 71 -9.39 20.22 17.56
CA ALA A 71 -8.15 20.21 18.37
C ALA A 71 -6.88 20.81 17.70
N GLY A 72 -7.03 21.63 16.67
CA GLY A 72 -5.89 22.15 15.90
C GLY A 72 -5.15 21.08 15.09
N VAL A 73 -5.77 19.92 14.83
CA VAL A 73 -5.19 18.89 13.97
C VAL A 73 -5.17 19.37 12.52
N GLY A 74 -4.02 19.25 11.87
CA GLY A 74 -3.74 19.89 10.58
C GLY A 74 -3.71 18.92 9.41
N PHE A 75 -4.72 18.07 9.24
CA PHE A 75 -4.80 17.24 8.02
C PHE A 75 -5.02 18.14 6.79
N VAL A 76 -4.20 17.95 5.74
CA VAL A 76 -4.42 18.62 4.45
C VAL A 76 -5.65 18.00 3.78
N GLY A 77 -6.65 18.82 3.50
CA GLY A 77 -7.95 18.35 3.02
C GLY A 77 -8.79 17.76 4.16
N SER A 78 -8.67 16.46 4.41
CA SER A 78 -9.37 15.77 5.51
C SER A 78 -8.55 14.59 6.05
N SER A 79 -8.83 14.16 7.27
CA SER A 79 -8.25 12.94 7.83
C SER A 79 -8.56 11.69 6.97
N GLY A 80 -9.78 11.61 6.42
CA GLY A 80 -10.17 10.53 5.51
C GLY A 80 -9.39 10.53 4.20
N SER A 81 -9.06 11.71 3.67
CA SER A 81 -8.20 11.84 2.49
C SER A 81 -6.79 11.33 2.75
N PHE A 82 -6.22 11.68 3.90
CA PHE A 82 -4.91 11.15 4.33
C PHE A 82 -4.94 9.63 4.50
N PHE A 83 -5.96 9.08 5.18
CA PHE A 83 -6.11 7.63 5.33
C PHE A 83 -6.19 6.92 3.99
N ASN A 84 -6.99 7.44 3.06
CA ASN A 84 -7.14 6.86 1.74
C ASN A 84 -5.85 6.92 0.92
N MET A 85 -5.05 7.98 1.04
CA MET A 85 -3.72 8.06 0.41
C MET A 85 -2.80 6.95 0.93
N VAL A 86 -2.64 6.84 2.25
CA VAL A 86 -1.78 5.82 2.87
C VAL A 86 -2.26 4.41 2.53
N LYS A 87 -3.57 4.16 2.61
CA LYS A 87 -4.19 2.88 2.22
C LYS A 87 -3.91 2.54 0.75
N SER A 88 -4.09 3.51 -0.15
CA SER A 88 -3.89 3.30 -1.59
C SER A 88 -2.43 2.95 -1.90
N HIS A 89 -1.47 3.67 -1.34
CA HIS A 89 -0.06 3.33 -1.53
C HIS A 89 0.31 2.00 -0.87
N THR A 90 -0.29 1.65 0.27
CA THR A 90 -0.10 0.34 0.89
C THR A 90 -0.61 -0.77 -0.04
N TRP A 91 -1.80 -0.65 -0.60
CA TRP A 91 -2.33 -1.62 -1.56
C TRP A 91 -1.49 -1.72 -2.83
N GLN A 92 -1.10 -0.58 -3.41
CA GLN A 92 -0.24 -0.55 -4.60
C GLN A 92 1.13 -1.19 -4.32
N GLY A 93 1.73 -0.89 -3.17
CA GLY A 93 3.00 -1.46 -2.76
C GLY A 93 2.92 -2.92 -2.33
N THR A 94 1.75 -3.42 -1.95
CA THR A 94 1.57 -4.82 -1.53
C THR A 94 1.21 -5.72 -2.72
N PHE A 95 0.28 -5.29 -3.57
CA PHE A 95 -0.33 -6.12 -4.61
C PHE A 95 -0.01 -5.67 -6.03
N GLY A 96 0.63 -4.51 -6.20
CA GLY A 96 1.06 -4.03 -7.51
C GLY A 96 2.18 -4.88 -8.11
N ASP A 97 2.50 -4.60 -9.37
CA ASP A 97 3.62 -5.24 -10.04
C ASP A 97 4.95 -4.89 -9.34
N PRO A 98 5.84 -5.87 -9.05
CA PRO A 98 7.10 -5.60 -8.36
C PRO A 98 8.02 -4.61 -9.08
N HIS A 99 7.81 -4.36 -10.37
CA HIS A 99 8.48 -3.32 -11.15
C HIS A 99 8.45 -1.94 -10.48
N TYR A 100 7.37 -1.64 -9.75
CA TYR A 100 7.21 -0.36 -9.05
C TYR A 100 7.91 -0.31 -7.68
N GLY A 101 8.71 -1.31 -7.32
CA GLY A 101 9.49 -1.34 -6.07
C GLY A 101 8.74 -1.90 -4.86
N GLY A 102 7.48 -2.32 -5.04
CA GLY A 102 6.70 -3.06 -4.05
C GLY A 102 6.68 -4.57 -4.29
N ASN A 103 5.75 -5.26 -3.64
CA ASN A 103 5.37 -6.67 -3.83
C ASN A 103 6.58 -7.61 -4.06
N ARG A 104 7.58 -7.51 -3.18
CA ARG A 104 8.84 -8.23 -3.35
C ARG A 104 8.59 -9.73 -3.37
N GLU A 105 9.26 -10.41 -4.29
CA GLU A 105 9.12 -11.87 -4.50
C GLU A 105 7.68 -12.31 -4.76
N PHE A 106 6.81 -11.40 -5.21
CA PHE A 106 5.40 -11.66 -5.47
C PHE A 106 4.61 -12.09 -4.23
N ALA A 107 5.11 -11.78 -3.03
CA ALA A 107 4.51 -12.21 -1.76
C ALA A 107 3.06 -11.73 -1.58
N GLY A 108 2.69 -10.57 -2.12
CA GLY A 108 1.32 -10.08 -2.13
C GLY A 108 0.43 -10.85 -3.10
N TRP A 109 0.97 -11.32 -4.23
CA TRP A 109 0.24 -12.18 -5.16
C TRP A 109 0.03 -13.58 -4.57
N ASP A 110 1.07 -14.15 -3.95
CA ASP A 110 0.96 -15.41 -3.22
C ASP A 110 -0.07 -15.33 -2.08
N LEU A 111 -0.22 -14.17 -1.41
CA LEU A 111 -1.20 -13.99 -0.32
C LEU A 111 -2.66 -14.10 -0.79
N ILE A 112 -2.95 -13.65 -2.02
CA ILE A 112 -4.32 -13.59 -2.56
C ILE A 112 -4.55 -14.67 -3.63
N ASP A 113 -3.65 -15.66 -3.71
CA ASP A 113 -3.62 -16.70 -4.74
C ASP A 113 -3.74 -16.15 -6.16
N TYR A 114 -3.15 -14.96 -6.40
CA TYR A 114 -3.10 -14.40 -7.74
C TYR A 114 -2.00 -15.11 -8.54
N PRO A 115 -2.34 -15.80 -9.64
CA PRO A 115 -1.40 -16.68 -10.30
C PRO A 115 -0.37 -15.92 -11.15
N GLY A 116 -0.38 -14.59 -11.16
CA GLY A 116 0.50 -13.75 -11.97
C GLY A 116 -0.11 -13.30 -13.30
N VAL A 117 0.57 -12.34 -13.96
CA VAL A 117 0.08 -11.70 -15.18
C VAL A 117 0.24 -12.62 -16.39
N ARG A 118 -0.87 -13.01 -17.03
CA ARG A 118 -0.90 -13.79 -18.29
C ARG A 118 -1.54 -12.99 -19.41
N MET A 119 -0.88 -12.94 -20.57
CA MET A 119 -1.40 -12.25 -21.76
C MET A 119 -2.50 -13.05 -22.48
N ARG A 120 -2.50 -14.37 -22.28
CA ARG A 120 -3.47 -15.29 -22.83
C ARG A 120 -3.73 -16.37 -21.79
N VAL A 121 -5.00 -16.67 -21.55
CA VAL A 121 -5.46 -17.76 -20.70
C VAL A 121 -6.16 -18.76 -21.61
N THR A 122 -5.73 -20.01 -21.57
CA THR A 122 -6.37 -21.13 -22.26
C THR A 122 -7.42 -21.80 -21.39
N GLU A 123 -8.23 -22.66 -21.98
CA GLU A 123 -9.16 -23.51 -21.22
C GLU A 123 -8.41 -24.41 -20.22
N GLU A 124 -7.29 -25.01 -20.65
CA GLU A 124 -6.41 -25.81 -19.77
C GLU A 124 -5.84 -24.98 -18.61
N ASP A 125 -5.39 -23.74 -18.86
CA ASP A 125 -4.92 -22.86 -17.77
C ASP A 125 -6.04 -22.57 -16.76
N GLN A 126 -7.28 -22.41 -17.23
CA GLN A 126 -8.44 -22.16 -16.38
C GLN A 126 -8.80 -23.40 -15.56
N GLU A 127 -8.81 -24.58 -16.18
CA GLU A 127 -9.04 -25.86 -15.50
C GLU A 127 -7.99 -26.09 -14.40
N GLN A 128 -6.71 -25.84 -14.70
CA GLN A 128 -5.63 -25.95 -13.72
C GLN A 128 -5.76 -24.93 -12.58
N LEU A 129 -6.22 -23.71 -12.86
CA LEU A 129 -6.44 -22.70 -11.82
C LEU A 129 -7.56 -23.14 -10.87
N GLU A 130 -8.68 -23.64 -11.40
CA GLU A 130 -9.80 -24.15 -10.62
C GLU A 130 -9.43 -25.39 -9.80
N ALA A 131 -8.50 -26.20 -10.29
CA ALA A 131 -7.94 -27.34 -9.57
C ALA A 131 -6.85 -26.97 -8.54
N GLU A 132 -6.47 -25.69 -8.42
CA GLU A 132 -5.33 -25.22 -7.61
C GLU A 132 -3.97 -25.83 -8.04
N GLU A 133 -3.86 -26.25 -9.30
CA GLU A 133 -2.67 -26.88 -9.90
C GLU A 133 -1.89 -25.95 -10.83
N LEU A 134 -2.43 -24.77 -11.14
CA LEU A 134 -1.78 -23.81 -12.02
C LEU A 134 -0.52 -23.24 -11.38
N GLU A 135 0.63 -23.46 -12.02
CA GLU A 135 1.90 -22.90 -11.58
C GLU A 135 1.90 -21.36 -11.67
N PRO A 136 2.22 -20.63 -10.59
CA PRO A 136 2.24 -19.18 -10.59
C PRO A 136 3.32 -18.59 -11.51
N GLU A 137 2.93 -17.61 -12.33
CA GLU A 137 3.84 -16.83 -13.17
C GLU A 137 4.45 -15.68 -12.35
N ARG A 138 5.60 -15.96 -11.74
CA ARG A 138 6.40 -15.01 -10.95
C ARG A 138 7.23 -14.09 -11.84
N ARG A 139 6.54 -13.32 -12.69
CA ARG A 139 7.13 -12.43 -13.67
C ARG A 139 6.40 -11.09 -13.70
N SER A 140 7.16 -10.00 -13.74
CA SER A 140 6.59 -8.67 -13.96
C SER A 140 6.01 -8.54 -15.37
N ALA A 141 4.89 -7.84 -15.54
CA ALA A 141 4.35 -7.48 -16.83
C ALA A 141 5.37 -6.69 -17.68
N TYR A 142 6.20 -5.87 -17.04
CA TYR A 142 7.23 -5.05 -17.69
C TYR A 142 8.43 -5.84 -18.22
N GLU A 143 8.51 -7.13 -17.90
CA GLU A 143 9.50 -8.02 -18.50
C GLU A 143 9.04 -8.61 -19.84
N LEU A 144 7.75 -8.51 -20.18
CA LEU A 144 7.19 -8.96 -21.45
C LEU A 144 7.62 -8.03 -22.58
N ALA A 145 7.95 -8.61 -23.74
CA ALA A 145 8.51 -7.86 -24.86
C ALA A 145 7.63 -6.69 -25.33
N MET A 146 6.31 -6.82 -25.22
CA MET A 146 5.35 -5.78 -25.59
C MET A 146 5.37 -4.54 -24.69
N PHE A 147 5.83 -4.68 -23.45
CA PHE A 147 5.97 -3.58 -22.49
C PHE A 147 7.42 -3.10 -22.33
N ARG A 148 8.38 -3.74 -23.01
CA ARG A 148 9.79 -3.30 -23.07
C ARG A 148 10.01 -2.02 -23.89
N THR A 149 8.95 -1.39 -24.38
CA THR A 149 9.05 -0.20 -25.24
C THR A 149 9.63 0.98 -24.46
N GLY A 150 10.94 1.19 -24.62
CA GLY A 150 11.67 2.44 -24.41
C GLY A 150 11.44 3.16 -23.08
N ARG A 151 12.39 3.02 -22.15
CA ARG A 151 12.57 3.93 -21.01
C ARG A 151 12.25 5.38 -21.42
N PRO A 152 11.21 6.05 -20.89
CA PRO A 152 11.11 7.49 -21.02
C PRO A 152 12.32 8.08 -20.26
N ARG A 153 13.04 8.98 -20.92
CA ARG A 153 14.14 9.73 -20.33
C ARG A 153 13.65 10.65 -19.23
#